data_AF-A0A251V1R7-F1
#
_entry.id   AF-A0A251V1R7-F1
#
_cell.length_a   1.000
_cell.length_b   1.000
_cell.length_c   1.000
_cell.angle_alpha   90.00
_cell.angle_beta   90.00
_cell.angle_gamma   90.00
#
_symmetry.space_group_name_H-M   'P 1'
#
loop_
_entity.id
_entity.type
_entity.pdbx_description
1 polymer ?
#
loop_
_entity_poly.entity_id
_entity_poly.type
_entity_poly.pdbx_seq_one_letter_code
_entity_poly.pdbx_strand_id
1 'polypeptide(L)'
;MCLSHIRRLSGNNFTGKIPSFIEKWTQIETLHIQGCSFEGPIPSSISRLIYLKDLRISDLKGGASTFPSLAKMQELTTLVLRNCFIHGKVPDYVGDMKELTTLDLSFNNLTGTIPYSRFNVQYMYVNYHYSLLLLINNYDHFTKGVEDPVKSAQSVRSVRSVL
;
A
#
# COMPACT_ATOMS: atom_id res chain seq x y z
N MET A 1 4.39 18.92 -30.07
CA MET A 1 5.73 18.44 -29.71
C MET A 1 5.65 17.68 -28.39
N CYS A 2 6.06 16.40 -28.43
CA CYS A 2 6.36 15.45 -27.36
C CYS A 2 6.10 15.86 -25.89
N LEU A 3 5.06 15.27 -25.29
CA LEU A 3 4.99 15.01 -23.85
C LEU A 3 5.16 13.50 -23.61
N SER A 4 6.28 12.94 -24.08
CA SER A 4 6.68 11.55 -23.79
C SER A 4 7.38 11.39 -22.44
N HIS A 5 7.47 12.45 -21.63
CA HIS A 5 8.09 12.38 -20.31
C HIS A 5 7.47 13.44 -19.39
N ILE A 6 6.41 13.12 -18.65
CA ILE A 6 6.15 13.79 -17.36
C ILE A 6 7.20 13.24 -16.39
N ARG A 7 8.48 13.55 -16.61
CA ARG A 7 9.54 13.36 -15.62
C ARG A 7 9.49 14.59 -14.72
N ARG A 8 8.95 14.39 -13.51
CA ARG A 8 8.97 15.29 -12.35
C ARG A 8 7.99 16.47 -12.37
N LEU A 9 6.76 16.20 -11.91
CA LEU A 9 5.98 17.22 -11.19
C LEU A 9 6.50 17.45 -9.76
N SER A 10 7.45 16.63 -9.28
CA SER A 10 8.05 16.71 -7.95
C SER A 10 8.75 18.06 -7.72
N GLY A 11 8.34 18.81 -6.69
CA GLY A 11 9.02 20.04 -6.27
C GLY A 11 8.41 21.36 -6.77
N ASN A 12 7.22 21.32 -7.37
CA ASN A 12 6.46 22.52 -7.72
C ASN A 12 5.29 22.72 -6.75
N ASN A 13 4.93 23.98 -6.48
CA ASN A 13 3.82 24.34 -5.58
C ASN A 13 2.44 24.10 -6.24
N PHE A 14 2.28 23.01 -6.99
CA PHE A 14 1.01 22.62 -7.61
C PHE A 14 0.03 22.23 -6.49
N THR A 15 -1.09 22.94 -6.43
CA THR A 15 -2.18 22.78 -5.46
C THR A 15 -3.48 22.38 -6.16
N GLY A 16 -4.51 22.03 -5.39
CA GLY A 16 -5.79 21.57 -5.91
C GLY A 16 -5.80 20.08 -6.22
N LYS A 17 -6.82 19.59 -6.94
CA LYS A 17 -7.01 18.16 -7.21
C LYS A 17 -6.27 17.71 -8.46
N ILE A 18 -5.95 16.41 -8.53
CA ILE A 18 -5.56 15.78 -9.80
C ILE A 18 -6.77 15.88 -10.76
N PRO A 19 -6.62 16.55 -11.91
CA PRO A 19 -7.76 16.87 -12.75
C PRO A 19 -8.25 15.65 -13.53
N SER A 20 -9.56 15.56 -13.79
CA SER A 20 -10.13 14.41 -14.51
C SER A 20 -9.64 14.28 -15.95
N PHE A 21 -9.19 15.37 -16.58
CA PHE A 21 -8.72 15.39 -17.97
C PHE A 21 -7.48 14.52 -18.22
N ILE A 22 -6.82 14.00 -17.18
CA ILE A 22 -5.75 13.01 -17.31
C ILE A 22 -6.18 11.82 -18.18
N GLU A 23 -7.47 11.53 -18.30
CA GLU A 23 -8.01 10.52 -19.22
C GLU A 23 -7.59 10.69 -20.68
N LYS A 24 -7.19 11.89 -21.10
CA LYS A 24 -6.74 12.16 -22.46
C LYS A 24 -5.31 11.70 -22.73
N TRP A 25 -4.56 11.36 -21.68
CA TRP A 25 -3.16 10.92 -21.78
C TRP A 25 -3.06 9.41 -22.06
N THR A 26 -3.87 8.91 -22.99
CA THR A 26 -4.06 7.47 -23.20
C THR A 26 -2.83 6.71 -23.69
N GLN A 27 -1.72 7.38 -23.98
CA GLN A 27 -0.49 6.77 -24.49
C GLN A 27 0.69 6.82 -23.50
N ILE A 28 0.46 7.29 -22.27
CA ILE A 28 1.56 7.40 -21.29
C ILE A 28 1.84 6.04 -20.64
N GLU A 29 3.13 5.74 -20.46
CA GLU A 29 3.59 4.54 -19.76
C GLU A 29 4.01 4.83 -18.32
N THR A 30 4.31 6.09 -18.00
CA THR A 30 4.76 6.50 -16.66
C THR A 30 3.99 7.73 -16.18
N LEU A 31 3.48 7.68 -14.95
CA LEU A 31 2.86 8.81 -14.28
C LEU A 31 3.35 8.91 -12.83
N HIS A 32 4.11 9.96 -12.55
CA HIS A 32 4.66 10.23 -11.21
C HIS A 32 4.13 11.55 -10.65
N ILE A 33 3.39 11.48 -9.56
CA ILE A 33 2.83 12.59 -8.79
C ILE A 33 3.27 12.39 -7.33
N GLN A 34 4.48 12.85 -6.99
CA GLN A 34 5.07 12.64 -5.68
C GLN A 34 5.56 13.97 -5.10
N GLY A 35 5.40 14.16 -3.79
CA GLY A 35 5.89 15.37 -3.10
C GLY A 35 5.28 16.66 -3.66
N CYS A 36 4.01 16.61 -4.05
CA CYS A 36 3.23 17.75 -4.54
C CYS A 36 2.17 18.13 -3.51
N SER A 37 1.65 19.36 -3.57
CA SER A 37 0.54 19.79 -2.69
C SER A 37 -0.85 19.43 -3.26
N PHE A 38 -0.95 18.35 -4.04
CA PHE A 38 -2.22 17.89 -4.61
C PHE A 38 -3.15 17.38 -3.51
N GLU A 39 -4.43 17.67 -3.66
CA GLU A 39 -5.50 17.17 -2.81
C GLU A 39 -6.09 15.88 -3.36
N GLY A 40 -6.51 15.01 -2.45
CA GLY A 40 -7.28 13.81 -2.81
C GLY A 40 -8.73 14.13 -3.20
N PRO A 41 -9.45 13.12 -3.72
CA PRO A 41 -8.99 11.76 -3.99
C PRO A 41 -8.31 11.62 -5.36
N ILE A 42 -7.69 10.46 -5.62
CA ILE A 42 -7.25 10.08 -6.97
C ILE A 42 -8.50 9.96 -7.87
N PRO A 43 -8.57 10.67 -9.01
CA PRO A 43 -9.75 10.65 -9.86
C PRO A 43 -9.94 9.29 -10.52
N SER A 44 -11.19 8.82 -10.62
CA SER A 44 -11.53 7.54 -11.25
C SER A 44 -11.13 7.47 -12.73
N SER A 45 -10.92 8.61 -13.38
CA SER A 45 -10.45 8.72 -14.76
C SER A 45 -9.03 8.15 -14.96
N ILE A 46 -8.27 7.92 -13.89
CA ILE A 46 -6.98 7.19 -13.92
C ILE A 46 -7.13 5.81 -14.58
N SER A 47 -8.31 5.18 -14.46
CA SER A 47 -8.63 3.86 -15.03
C SER A 47 -8.58 3.80 -16.57
N ARG A 48 -8.53 4.95 -17.25
CA ARG A 48 -8.43 5.04 -18.72
C ARG A 48 -6.99 4.97 -19.23
N LEU A 49 -6.00 5.06 -18.36
CA LEU A 49 -4.58 5.03 -18.70
C LEU A 49 -4.06 3.60 -18.81
N ILE A 50 -4.65 2.82 -19.71
CA ILE A 50 -4.48 1.35 -19.75
C ILE A 50 -3.05 0.88 -20.12
N TYR A 51 -2.23 1.75 -20.71
CA TYR A 51 -0.83 1.47 -21.07
C TYR A 51 0.18 1.91 -19.99
N LEU A 52 -0.28 2.37 -18.83
CA LEU A 52 0.62 2.69 -17.73
C LEU A 52 1.34 1.43 -17.22
N LYS A 53 2.67 1.55 -17.11
CA LYS A 53 3.58 0.56 -16.55
C LYS A 53 4.07 0.99 -15.16
N ASP A 54 4.30 2.29 -14.95
CA ASP A 54 4.77 2.83 -13.68
C ASP A 54 3.85 3.97 -13.20
N LEU A 55 3.03 3.68 -12.19
CA LEU A 55 2.14 4.63 -11.53
C LEU A 55 2.65 4.90 -10.11
N ARG A 56 3.06 6.14 -9.84
CA ARG A 56 3.47 6.58 -8.51
C ARG A 56 2.72 7.83 -8.12
N ILE A 57 1.88 7.73 -7.10
CA ILE A 57 1.21 8.85 -6.46
C ILE A 57 1.55 8.80 -4.97
N SER A 58 2.10 9.88 -4.42
CA SER A 58 2.37 9.95 -3.00
C SER A 58 2.07 11.30 -2.36
N ASP A 59 1.75 11.25 -1.08
CA ASP A 59 1.63 12.41 -0.19
C ASP A 59 0.55 13.41 -0.63
N LEU A 60 -0.64 12.89 -0.97
CA LEU A 60 -1.81 13.72 -1.23
C LEU A 60 -2.29 14.40 0.06
N LYS A 61 -2.93 15.57 -0.06
CA LYS A 61 -3.57 16.26 1.07
C LYS A 61 -5.04 15.87 1.17
N GLY A 62 -5.41 15.21 2.26
CA GLY A 62 -6.80 14.84 2.57
C GLY A 62 -7.49 14.06 1.44
N GLY A 63 -8.82 14.12 1.39
CA GLY A 63 -9.60 13.47 0.35
C GLY A 63 -9.59 11.95 0.43
N ALA A 64 -10.08 11.41 1.55
CA ALA A 64 -10.20 9.98 1.76
C ALA A 64 -10.99 9.32 0.63
N SER A 65 -10.48 8.20 0.13
CA SER A 65 -11.15 7.40 -0.90
C SER A 65 -10.92 5.92 -0.71
N THR A 66 -11.76 5.12 -1.36
CA THR A 66 -11.44 3.71 -1.57
C THR A 66 -10.30 3.56 -2.58
N PHE A 67 -9.83 2.31 -2.72
CA PHE A 67 -8.80 1.96 -3.68
C PHE A 67 -9.25 2.31 -5.12
N PRO A 68 -8.44 3.02 -5.93
CA PRO A 68 -8.81 3.41 -7.29
C PRO A 68 -9.04 2.19 -8.17
N SER A 69 -9.94 2.27 -9.15
CA SER A 69 -10.18 1.16 -10.08
C SER A 69 -9.04 1.06 -11.09
N LEU A 70 -8.16 0.07 -10.92
CA LEU A 70 -7.00 -0.17 -11.79
C LEU A 70 -7.10 -1.49 -12.57
N ALA A 71 -8.26 -2.16 -12.53
CA ALA A 71 -8.44 -3.51 -13.09
C ALA A 71 -8.16 -3.63 -14.59
N LYS A 72 -8.16 -2.52 -15.35
CA LYS A 72 -7.85 -2.51 -16.79
C LYS A 72 -6.38 -2.29 -17.11
N MET A 73 -5.54 -1.97 -16.12
CA MET A 73 -4.14 -1.59 -16.29
C MET A 73 -3.25 -2.83 -16.24
N GLN A 74 -3.40 -3.69 -17.24
CA GLN A 74 -2.81 -5.03 -17.26
C GLN A 74 -1.28 -5.01 -17.48
N GLU A 75 -0.72 -3.91 -17.98
CA GLU A 75 0.72 -3.71 -18.18
C GLU A 75 1.43 -3.09 -16.96
N LEU A 76 0.72 -2.85 -15.86
CA LEU A 76 1.28 -2.13 -14.72
C LEU A 76 2.31 -2.99 -13.98
N THR A 77 3.57 -2.57 -14.00
CA THR A 77 4.69 -3.23 -13.32
C THR A 77 4.97 -2.62 -11.95
N THR A 78 4.66 -1.33 -11.77
CA THR A 78 4.89 -0.61 -10.51
C THR A 78 3.66 0.19 -10.11
N LEU A 79 3.18 -0.05 -8.89
CA LEU A 79 2.10 0.68 -8.26
C LEU A 79 2.54 1.21 -6.90
N VAL A 80 2.72 2.52 -6.81
CA VAL A 80 2.99 3.22 -5.55
C VAL A 80 1.84 4.19 -5.29
N LEU A 81 1.04 3.94 -4.26
CA LEU A 81 -0.03 4.81 -3.77
C LEU A 81 0.21 5.16 -2.30
N ARG A 82 1.39 5.70 -1.97
CA ARG A 82 1.82 5.92 -0.59
C ARG A 82 1.21 7.18 0.00
N ASN A 83 0.65 7.11 1.21
CA ASN A 83 0.13 8.30 1.91
C ASN A 83 -0.94 9.06 1.08
N CYS A 84 -1.92 8.32 0.56
CA CYS A 84 -2.97 8.83 -0.32
C CYS A 84 -4.36 8.86 0.35
N PHE A 85 -4.43 8.72 1.68
CA PHE A 85 -5.68 8.64 2.45
C PHE A 85 -6.64 7.52 1.97
N ILE A 86 -6.09 6.46 1.37
CA ILE A 86 -6.90 5.34 0.87
C ILE A 86 -7.40 4.50 2.04
N HIS A 87 -8.69 4.13 2.04
CA HIS A 87 -9.29 3.30 3.07
C HIS A 87 -10.05 2.10 2.50
N GLY A 88 -10.41 1.17 3.39
CA GLY A 88 -11.10 -0.07 3.03
C GLY A 88 -10.13 -1.16 2.57
N LYS A 89 -10.66 -2.18 1.90
CA LYS A 89 -9.88 -3.34 1.47
C LYS A 89 -9.16 -3.08 0.15
N VAL A 90 -7.97 -3.67 0.01
CA VAL A 90 -7.31 -3.79 -1.30
C VAL A 90 -8.14 -4.76 -2.15
N PRO A 91 -8.55 -4.39 -3.37
CA PRO A 91 -9.33 -5.27 -4.23
C PRO A 91 -8.53 -6.52 -4.66
N ASP A 92 -9.21 -7.66 -4.77
CA ASP A 92 -8.62 -8.95 -5.13
C ASP A 92 -7.88 -8.92 -6.47
N TYR A 93 -8.39 -8.13 -7.44
CA TYR A 93 -7.77 -8.03 -8.76
C TYR A 93 -6.34 -7.52 -8.72
N VAL A 94 -5.92 -6.80 -7.66
CA VAL A 94 -4.55 -6.31 -7.52
C VAL A 94 -3.58 -7.49 -7.37
N GLY A 95 -4.01 -8.57 -6.73
CA GLY A 95 -3.24 -9.82 -6.69
C GLY A 95 -3.18 -10.50 -8.06
N ASP A 96 -4.20 -10.32 -8.91
CA ASP A 96 -4.25 -10.95 -10.23
C ASP A 96 -3.47 -10.19 -11.33
N MET A 97 -2.84 -9.06 -10.99
CA MET A 97 -2.04 -8.27 -11.93
C MET A 97 -0.70 -8.95 -12.22
N LYS A 98 -0.63 -9.67 -13.35
CA LYS A 98 0.49 -10.56 -13.71
C LYS A 98 1.84 -9.87 -13.85
N GLU A 99 1.84 -8.65 -14.36
CA GLU A 99 3.06 -7.87 -14.61
C GLU A 99 3.53 -7.08 -13.36
N LEU A 100 2.70 -7.02 -12.31
CA LEU A 100 2.97 -6.18 -11.15
C LEU A 100 4.10 -6.78 -10.31
N THR A 101 5.25 -6.10 -10.28
CA THR A 101 6.43 -6.52 -9.51
C THR A 101 6.67 -5.67 -8.27
N THR A 102 6.15 -4.44 -8.24
CA THR A 102 6.33 -3.50 -7.13
C THR A 102 5.00 -2.95 -6.66
N LEU A 103 4.68 -3.14 -5.38
CA LEU A 103 3.48 -2.60 -4.74
C LEU A 103 3.83 -1.86 -3.45
N ASP A 104 3.53 -0.57 -3.39
CA ASP A 104 3.63 0.23 -2.16
C ASP A 104 2.29 0.94 -1.89
N LEU A 105 1.60 0.48 -0.85
CA LEU A 105 0.37 1.08 -0.33
C LEU A 105 0.57 1.58 1.11
N SER A 106 1.80 1.83 1.52
CA SER A 106 2.13 2.26 2.87
C SER A 106 1.51 3.63 3.20
N PHE A 107 1.38 3.90 4.50
CA PHE A 107 0.80 5.14 5.04
C PHE A 107 -0.64 5.43 4.57
N ASN A 108 -1.42 4.38 4.27
CA ASN A 108 -2.86 4.49 4.04
C ASN A 108 -3.67 3.95 5.23
N ASN A 109 -4.99 4.08 5.16
CA ASN A 109 -5.94 3.63 6.18
C ASN A 109 -6.66 2.32 5.75
N LEU A 110 -5.89 1.39 5.19
CA LEU A 110 -6.38 0.13 4.63
C LEU A 110 -6.80 -0.86 5.73
N THR A 111 -7.79 -1.69 5.41
CA THR A 111 -8.35 -2.73 6.29
C THR A 111 -8.46 -4.07 5.56
N GLY A 112 -8.78 -5.14 6.29
CA GLY A 112 -8.90 -6.49 5.75
C GLY A 112 -7.56 -7.23 5.68
N THR A 113 -7.53 -8.34 4.94
CA THR A 113 -6.34 -9.18 4.72
C THR A 113 -5.86 -9.02 3.28
N ILE A 114 -4.55 -8.85 3.09
CA ILE A 114 -3.92 -9.00 1.78
C ILE A 114 -3.66 -10.49 1.57
N PRO A 115 -4.25 -11.12 0.54
CA PRO A 115 -3.98 -12.52 0.24
C PRO A 115 -2.58 -12.62 -0.39
N TYR A 116 -1.52 -12.63 0.43
CA TYR A 116 -0.12 -12.69 -0.03
C TYR A 116 0.13 -13.81 -1.06
N SER A 117 -0.61 -14.92 -0.98
CA SER A 117 -0.54 -16.03 -1.93
C SER A 117 -0.94 -15.67 -3.37
N ARG A 118 -1.69 -14.57 -3.56
CA ARG A 118 -2.09 -14.09 -4.89
C ARG A 118 -1.10 -13.10 -5.47
N PHE A 119 -0.26 -12.45 -4.66
CA PHE A 119 0.65 -11.43 -5.17
C PHE A 119 1.95 -12.06 -5.66
N ASN A 120 2.28 -11.81 -6.93
CA ASN A 120 3.57 -12.14 -7.51
C ASN A 120 4.51 -10.92 -7.53
N VAL A 121 4.58 -10.19 -6.41
CA VAL A 121 5.39 -8.96 -6.31
C VAL A 121 6.76 -9.25 -5.68
N GLN A 122 7.80 -8.63 -6.22
CA GLN A 122 9.15 -8.69 -5.68
C GLN A 122 9.29 -7.83 -4.41
N TYR A 123 8.57 -6.71 -4.36
CA TYR A 123 8.58 -5.79 -3.23
C TYR A 123 7.14 -5.38 -2.85
N MET A 124 6.79 -5.55 -1.58
CA MET A 124 5.49 -5.16 -1.03
C MET A 124 5.65 -4.34 0.26
N TYR A 125 5.07 -3.14 0.29
CA TYR A 125 4.98 -2.30 1.48
C TYR A 125 3.53 -1.92 1.76
N VAL A 126 2.95 -2.42 2.85
CA VAL A 126 1.57 -2.06 3.26
C VAL A 126 1.50 -1.88 4.77
N ASN A 127 0.85 -0.80 5.22
CA ASN A 127 0.55 -0.57 6.63
C ASN A 127 -0.92 -0.90 6.90
N TYR A 128 -1.19 -1.64 7.97
CA TYR A 128 -2.54 -1.88 8.46
C TYR A 128 -2.84 -0.99 9.65
N HIS A 129 -4.05 -0.43 9.68
CA HIS A 129 -4.59 0.06 10.93
C HIS A 129 -5.19 -1.12 11.70
N TYR A 130 -4.43 -1.73 12.61
CA TYR A 130 -5.01 -2.65 13.58
C TYR A 130 -5.92 -1.85 14.51
N SER A 131 -7.23 -2.03 14.42
CA SER A 131 -8.10 -1.66 15.54
C SER A 131 -7.63 -2.48 16.75
N LEU A 132 -7.33 -1.84 17.88
CA LEU A 132 -6.83 -2.47 19.12
C LEU A 132 -7.60 -3.74 19.53
N LEU A 133 -8.88 -3.83 19.15
CA LEU A 133 -9.77 -4.98 19.37
C LEU A 133 -9.30 -6.31 18.73
N LEU A 134 -8.49 -6.29 17.68
CA LEU A 134 -7.98 -7.52 17.02
C LEU A 134 -6.59 -7.94 17.51
N LEU A 135 -5.89 -7.09 18.27
CA LEU A 135 -4.62 -7.45 18.91
C LEU A 135 -4.85 -8.38 20.12
N ILE A 136 -5.92 -8.16 20.88
CA ILE A 136 -6.26 -8.98 22.05
C ILE A 136 -6.65 -10.40 21.61
N ASN A 137 -7.52 -10.53 20.59
CA ASN A 137 -8.01 -11.83 20.12
C ASN A 137 -6.94 -12.70 19.41
N ASN A 138 -5.88 -12.09 18.86
CA ASN A 138 -4.78 -12.84 18.26
C ASN A 138 -3.67 -13.17 19.27
N TYR A 139 -3.53 -12.43 20.37
CA TYR A 139 -2.55 -12.73 21.42
C TYR A 139 -2.86 -14.05 22.15
N ASP A 140 -4.15 -14.34 22.38
CA ASP A 140 -4.60 -15.60 23.00
C ASP A 140 -4.42 -16.83 22.11
N HIS A 141 -4.37 -16.64 20.79
CA HIS A 141 -4.17 -17.74 19.85
C HIS A 141 -2.68 -18.06 19.61
N PHE A 142 -1.79 -17.06 19.77
CA PHE A 142 -0.35 -17.25 19.63
C PHE A 142 0.32 -17.89 20.86
N THR A 143 -0.24 -17.71 22.06
CA THR A 143 0.34 -18.26 23.30
C THR A 143 -0.09 -19.70 23.61
N LYS A 144 -1.10 -20.25 22.93
CA LYS A 144 -1.51 -21.65 23.12
C LYS A 144 -0.57 -22.69 22.48
N GLY A 145 0.44 -22.27 21.71
CA GLY A 145 1.37 -23.16 21.01
C GLY A 145 2.85 -22.93 21.31
N VAL A 146 3.19 -22.01 22.21
CA VAL A 146 4.57 -21.74 22.61
C VAL A 146 4.66 -21.97 24.11
N GLU A 147 5.30 -23.08 24.51
CA GLU A 147 5.70 -23.25 25.90
C GLU A 147 6.57 -22.06 26.29
N ASP A 148 6.13 -21.38 27.35
CA ASP A 148 6.74 -20.20 27.93
C ASP A 148 8.20 -20.51 28.33
N PRO A 149 9.23 -19.98 27.63
CA PRO A 149 10.64 -20.30 27.91
C PRO A 149 11.12 -19.72 29.25
N VAL A 150 10.28 -18.95 29.94
CA VAL A 150 10.55 -18.41 31.28
C VAL A 150 10.25 -19.44 32.39
N LYS A 151 9.42 -20.47 32.12
CA LYS A 151 9.11 -21.51 33.13
C LYS A 151 10.17 -22.60 33.25
N SER A 152 11.00 -22.82 32.23
CA SER A 152 12.10 -23.80 32.27
C SER A 152 13.37 -23.28 32.96
N ALA A 153 13.49 -21.97 33.16
CA ALA A 153 14.65 -21.34 33.81
C ALA A 153 14.56 -21.25 35.35
N GLN A 154 13.40 -21.55 35.95
CA GLN A 154 13.21 -21.51 37.41
C GLN A 154 13.43 -22.85 38.14
N SER A 155 13.79 -23.92 37.43
CA SER A 155 13.98 -25.24 38.05
C SER A 155 15.45 -25.63 38.36
N VAL A 156 16.44 -24.74 38.19
CA VAL A 156 17.87 -25.10 38.37
C VAL A 156 18.62 -24.20 39.38
N ARG A 157 17.92 -23.47 40.25
CA ARG A 157 18.54 -22.83 41.42
C ARG A 157 17.76 -23.15 42.69
N SER A 158 17.81 -24.42 43.07
CA SER A 158 17.79 -24.82 44.47
C SER A 158 18.99 -25.75 44.69
N VAL A 159 19.55 -25.69 45.90
CA VAL A 159 20.67 -26.45 46.44
C VAL A 159 22.07 -25.80 46.32
N ARG A 160 22.38 -24.94 47.31
CA ARG A 160 23.58 -24.98 48.20
C ARG A 160 23.51 -23.76 49.15
N SER A 161 23.02 -23.94 50.38
CA SER A 161 23.72 -24.33 51.63
C SER A 161 24.24 -23.10 52.39
N VAL A 162 23.59 -22.71 53.50
CA VAL A 162 24.05 -22.97 54.88
C VAL A 162 25.39 -22.28 55.20
N LEU A 163 25.30 -21.02 55.65
CA LEU A 163 25.81 -20.43 56.90
C LEU A 163 25.56 -18.92 56.87
#